data_AF-A0AAE2YDJ4-F1
#
_entry.id   AF-A0AAE2YDJ4-F1
#
_cell.length_a   1.000
_cell.length_b   1.000
_cell.length_c   1.000
_cell.angle_alpha   90.00
_cell.angle_beta   90.00
_cell.angle_gamma   90.00
#
_symmetry.space_group_name_H-M   'P 1'
#
loop_
_entity.id
_entity.type
_entity.pdbx_description
1 polymer ?
#
loop_
_entity_poly.entity_id
_entity_poly.type
_entity_poly.pdbx_seq_one_letter_code
_entity_poly.pdbx_strand_id
1 'polypeptide(L)'
;MDEKDEIYILDSSALIGGYNPNLTNAQHLIVPEVFEEVIDNRSRIILNLAVSNNLVKVREPTPASIRVASDAAKSTGDDFTLSSVDIHILALALDLKNENKNPILVTDDYSLQNAAKTLGIPFKTVIREGVKQRFYWVKYCVSCKKQYPSIYSEKVCEICGGDIKRRISKKVN
;
A
#
# COMPACT_ATOMS: atom_id res chain seq x y z
N MET A 1 -7.56 -9.74 -30.20
CA MET A 1 -8.13 -9.73 -28.84
C MET A 1 -7.09 -9.07 -27.98
N ASP A 2 -7.20 -7.74 -27.84
CA ASP A 2 -6.21 -6.94 -27.14
C ASP A 2 -6.29 -7.27 -25.65
N GLU A 3 -5.31 -8.06 -25.16
CA GLU A 3 -5.01 -8.06 -23.73
C GLU A 3 -4.66 -6.62 -23.38
N LYS A 4 -5.62 -5.90 -22.79
CA LYS A 4 -5.38 -4.55 -22.28
C LYS A 4 -4.37 -4.69 -21.13
N ASP A 5 -3.10 -4.45 -21.44
CA ASP A 5 -2.03 -4.41 -20.45
C ASP A 5 -2.44 -3.52 -19.28
N GLU A 6 -2.38 -4.07 -18.07
CA GLU A 6 -2.63 -3.32 -16.84
C GLU A 6 -1.55 -2.25 -16.68
N ILE A 7 -1.96 -1.02 -16.43
CA ILE A 7 -1.05 0.10 -16.23
C ILE A 7 -1.13 0.55 -14.77
N TYR A 8 -0.01 0.43 -14.06
CA TYR A 8 0.07 0.72 -12.65
C TYR A 8 0.44 2.19 -12.44
N ILE A 9 -0.41 2.95 -11.75
CA ILE A 9 -0.09 4.30 -11.34
C ILE A 9 0.43 4.25 -9.92
N LEU A 10 1.65 4.72 -9.71
CA LEU A 10 2.32 4.62 -8.42
C LEU A 10 2.17 5.91 -7.63
N ASP A 11 1.71 5.76 -6.40
CA ASP A 11 1.74 6.80 -5.38
C ASP A 11 3.09 6.82 -4.63
N SER A 12 3.43 7.93 -4.00
CA SER A 12 4.61 8.06 -3.15
C SER A 12 4.55 7.08 -1.97
N SER A 13 3.36 6.92 -1.36
CA SER A 13 3.13 5.95 -0.28
C SER A 13 3.48 4.52 -0.70
N ALA A 14 3.21 4.17 -1.95
CA ALA A 14 3.50 2.85 -2.48
C ALA A 14 5.00 2.59 -2.62
N LEU A 15 5.74 3.57 -3.14
CA LEU A 15 7.19 3.49 -3.28
C LEU A 15 7.87 3.42 -1.90
N ILE A 16 7.42 4.25 -0.95
CA ILE A 16 7.92 4.27 0.43
C ILE A 16 7.57 2.96 1.16
N GLY A 17 6.39 2.39 0.90
CA GLY A 17 5.94 1.08 1.40
C GLY A 17 6.79 -0.10 0.90
N GLY A 18 7.68 0.15 -0.07
CA GLY A 18 8.62 -0.83 -0.60
C GLY A 18 8.14 -1.53 -1.87
N TYR A 19 7.15 -0.98 -2.56
CA TYR A 19 6.85 -1.39 -3.93
C TYR A 19 8.10 -1.14 -4.80
N ASN A 20 8.52 -2.16 -5.54
CA ASN A 20 9.67 -2.05 -6.42
C ASN A 20 9.25 -2.31 -7.87
N PRO A 21 9.14 -1.25 -8.69
CA PRO A 21 8.76 -1.38 -10.10
C PRO A 21 9.72 -2.28 -10.88
N ASN A 22 10.99 -2.36 -10.47
CA ASN A 22 12.04 -3.14 -11.13
C ASN A 22 11.85 -4.67 -11.01
N LEU A 23 10.94 -5.13 -10.15
CA LEU A 23 10.68 -6.56 -9.93
C LEU A 23 9.46 -7.09 -10.70
N THR A 24 8.83 -6.25 -11.53
CA THR A 24 7.60 -6.59 -12.23
C THR A 24 7.71 -6.20 -13.70
N ASN A 25 7.05 -6.96 -14.59
CA ASN A 25 6.98 -6.64 -16.02
C ASN A 25 5.81 -5.71 -16.37
N ALA A 26 5.15 -5.13 -15.37
CA ALA A 26 4.01 -4.24 -15.58
C ALA A 26 4.49 -2.88 -16.10
N GLN A 27 3.62 -2.18 -16.85
CA GLN A 27 3.88 -0.79 -17.18
C GLN A 27 3.54 0.10 -15.98
N HIS A 28 4.47 0.97 -15.58
CA HIS A 28 4.26 1.91 -14.48
C HIS A 28 4.22 3.35 -14.97
N LEU A 29 3.37 4.14 -14.35
CA LEU A 29 3.26 5.58 -14.54
C LEU A 29 3.30 6.31 -13.21
N ILE A 30 3.90 7.49 -13.20
CA ILE A 30 3.85 8.45 -12.09
C ILE A 30 3.58 9.85 -12.61
N VAL A 31 3.06 10.71 -11.74
CA VAL A 31 3.06 12.16 -11.95
C VAL A 31 4.41 12.76 -11.50
N PRO A 32 4.88 13.86 -12.10
CA PRO A 32 6.17 14.46 -11.74
C PRO A 32 6.32 14.80 -10.25
N GLU A 33 5.23 15.22 -9.60
CA GLU A 33 5.21 15.68 -8.21
C GLU A 33 5.55 14.56 -7.21
N VAL A 34 5.37 13.29 -7.59
CA VAL A 34 5.77 12.14 -6.75
C VAL A 34 7.28 12.16 -6.46
N PHE A 35 8.11 12.74 -7.34
CA PHE A 35 9.55 12.89 -7.05
C PHE A 35 9.83 13.81 -5.87
N GLU A 36 8.97 14.77 -5.59
CA GLU A 36 9.16 15.70 -4.47
C GLU A 36 8.74 15.05 -3.15
N GLU A 37 7.69 14.21 -3.17
CA GLU A 37 7.23 13.48 -1.99
C GLU A 37 8.15 12.31 -1.58
N VAL A 38 8.83 11.68 -2.55
CA VAL A 38 9.77 10.59 -2.26
C VAL A 38 11.10 11.15 -1.74
N ILE A 39 11.13 11.41 -0.44
CA ILE A 39 12.29 11.95 0.29
C ILE A 39 13.27 10.83 0.71
N ASP A 40 12.77 9.62 0.99
CA ASP A 40 13.59 8.49 1.42
C ASP A 40 14.64 8.13 0.35
N ASN A 41 15.92 8.09 0.76
CA ASN A 41 17.05 7.84 -0.14
C ASN A 41 16.91 6.51 -0.89
N ARG A 42 16.45 5.44 -0.22
CA ARG A 42 16.31 4.12 -0.84
C ARG A 42 15.23 4.17 -1.94
N SER A 43 14.06 4.71 -1.60
CA SER A 43 12.91 4.82 -2.50
C SER A 43 13.23 5.72 -3.70
N ARG A 44 13.98 6.80 -3.48
CA ARG A 44 14.43 7.72 -4.54
C ARG A 44 15.40 7.06 -5.50
N ILE A 45 16.36 6.27 -5.01
CA ILE A 45 17.28 5.48 -5.86
C ILE A 45 16.49 4.47 -6.70
N ILE A 46 15.56 3.73 -6.08
CA ILE A 46 14.72 2.74 -6.79
C ILE A 46 13.91 3.41 -7.91
N LEU A 47 13.28 4.55 -7.61
CA LEU A 47 12.49 5.30 -8.58
C LEU A 47 13.35 5.81 -9.73
N ASN A 48 14.50 6.43 -9.43
CA ASN A 48 15.42 6.93 -10.46
C ASN A 48 15.91 5.82 -11.38
N LEU A 49 16.27 4.65 -10.83
CA LEU A 49 16.66 3.48 -11.63
C LEU A 49 15.51 2.99 -12.51
N ALA A 50 14.29 2.91 -11.98
CA ALA A 50 13.13 2.46 -12.73
C ALA A 50 12.80 3.41 -13.89
N VAL A 51 12.93 4.73 -13.69
CA VAL A 51 12.72 5.73 -14.74
C VAL A 51 13.84 5.69 -15.77
N SER A 52 15.09 5.55 -15.34
CA SER A 52 16.26 5.47 -16.24
C SER A 52 16.22 4.22 -17.12
N ASN A 53 15.69 3.11 -16.59
CA ASN A 53 15.48 1.86 -17.32
C ASN A 53 14.15 1.81 -18.09
N ASN A 54 13.42 2.92 -18.17
CA ASN A 54 12.14 3.03 -18.87
C ASN A 54 11.05 2.06 -18.37
N LEU A 55 11.16 1.61 -17.12
CA LEU A 55 10.17 0.75 -16.43
C LEU A 55 9.04 1.58 -15.81
N VAL A 56 9.35 2.83 -15.45
CA VAL A 56 8.39 3.84 -14.99
C VAL A 56 8.42 5.00 -15.96
N LYS A 57 7.25 5.42 -16.45
CA LYS A 57 7.10 6.60 -17.28
C LYS A 57 6.52 7.75 -16.45
N VAL A 58 7.05 8.95 -16.65
CA VAL A 58 6.52 10.15 -16.02
C VAL A 58 5.52 10.78 -16.99
N ARG A 59 4.31 11.08 -16.51
CA ARG A 59 3.26 11.69 -17.33
C ARG A 59 2.43 12.67 -16.50
N GLU A 60 2.22 13.86 -17.05
CA GLU A 60 1.30 14.84 -16.48
C GLU A 60 -0.15 14.55 -16.89
N PRO A 61 -1.11 14.76 -15.96
CA PRO A 61 -2.53 14.65 -16.27
C PRO A 61 -3.06 15.85 -17.05
N THR A 62 -4.16 15.65 -17.77
CA THR A 62 -4.83 16.74 -18.49
C THR A 62 -5.61 17.66 -17.54
N PRO A 63 -5.70 18.97 -17.82
CA PRO A 63 -6.49 19.90 -17.01
C PRO A 63 -7.98 19.52 -16.89
N ALA A 64 -8.52 18.84 -17.90
CA ALA A 64 -9.90 18.33 -17.87
C ALA A 64 -10.07 17.25 -16.79
N SER A 65 -9.15 16.27 -16.76
CA SER A 65 -9.18 15.21 -15.75
C SER A 65 -8.86 15.71 -14.35
N ILE A 66 -8.00 16.74 -14.20
CA ILE A 66 -7.75 17.39 -12.90
C ILE A 66 -9.05 17.99 -12.33
N ARG A 67 -9.85 18.67 -13.15
CA ARG A 67 -11.14 19.22 -12.71
C ARG A 67 -12.09 18.12 -12.23
N VAL A 68 -12.23 17.05 -13.01
CA VAL A 68 -13.08 15.92 -12.66
C VAL A 68 -12.61 15.23 -11.38
N ALA A 69 -11.31 15.02 -11.22
CA ALA A 69 -10.73 14.45 -10.00
C ALA A 69 -10.97 15.34 -8.77
N SER A 70 -10.79 16.66 -8.91
CA SER A 70 -11.08 17.62 -7.84
C SER A 70 -12.56 17.66 -7.46
N ASP A 71 -13.47 17.56 -8.43
CA ASP A 71 -14.90 17.51 -8.14
C ASP A 71 -15.33 16.20 -7.48
N ALA A 72 -14.68 15.08 -7.83
CA ALA A 72 -14.88 13.82 -7.14
C ALA A 72 -14.36 13.86 -5.69
N ALA A 73 -13.18 14.43 -5.45
CA ALA A 73 -12.64 14.65 -4.10
C ALA A 73 -13.64 15.43 -3.22
N LYS A 74 -14.21 16.53 -3.74
CA LYS A 74 -15.26 17.32 -3.08
C LYS A 74 -16.46 16.48 -2.68
N SER A 75 -16.92 15.62 -3.59
CA SER A 75 -18.12 14.82 -3.39
C SER A 75 -17.97 13.75 -2.30
N THR A 76 -16.75 13.28 -2.05
CA THR A 76 -16.47 12.28 -1.01
C THR A 76 -16.42 12.86 0.41
N GLY A 77 -16.39 14.19 0.55
CA GLY A 77 -16.20 14.85 1.84
C GLY A 77 -14.76 14.76 2.39
N ASP A 78 -13.88 14.03 1.69
CA ASP A 78 -12.46 13.88 2.00
C ASP A 78 -11.61 15.04 1.45
N ASP A 79 -12.25 16.12 0.99
CA ASP A 79 -11.66 17.30 0.36
C ASP A 79 -10.60 18.02 1.22
N PHE A 80 -10.68 17.85 2.54
CA PHE A 80 -9.70 18.37 3.51
C PHE A 80 -8.48 17.45 3.71
N THR A 81 -8.48 16.25 3.13
CA THR A 81 -7.45 15.23 3.35
C THR A 81 -6.62 14.91 2.12
N LEU A 82 -7.15 15.10 0.91
CA LEU A 82 -6.41 14.84 -0.33
C LEU A 82 -5.49 16.01 -0.69
N SER A 83 -4.23 15.70 -0.97
CA SER A 83 -3.24 16.66 -1.44
C SER A 83 -3.44 17.01 -2.92
N SER A 84 -2.72 18.03 -3.40
CA SER A 84 -2.66 18.32 -4.84
C SER A 84 -2.07 17.17 -5.66
N VAL A 85 -1.12 16.42 -5.07
CA VAL A 85 -0.48 15.27 -5.71
C VAL A 85 -1.50 14.14 -5.90
N ASP A 86 -2.32 13.87 -4.88
CA ASP A 86 -3.40 12.89 -4.95
C ASP A 86 -4.39 13.19 -6.08
N ILE A 87 -4.77 14.47 -6.23
CA ILE A 87 -5.65 14.92 -7.32
C ILE A 87 -4.99 14.65 -8.68
N HIS A 88 -3.68 14.92 -8.82
CA HIS A 88 -2.95 14.68 -10.07
C HIS A 88 -2.86 13.18 -10.39
N ILE A 89 -2.63 12.33 -9.39
CA ILE A 89 -2.60 10.87 -9.53
C ILE A 89 -3.97 10.34 -10.01
N LEU A 90 -5.07 10.78 -9.40
CA LEU A 90 -6.43 10.42 -9.81
C LEU A 90 -6.74 10.92 -11.23
N ALA A 91 -6.32 12.15 -11.55
CA ALA A 91 -6.50 12.72 -12.88
C ALA A 91 -5.75 11.93 -13.96
N LEU A 92 -4.54 11.46 -13.66
CA LEU A 92 -3.76 10.62 -14.57
C LEU A 92 -4.45 9.28 -14.82
N ALA A 93 -5.04 8.68 -13.77
CA ALA A 93 -5.85 7.47 -13.92
C ALA A 93 -7.08 7.70 -14.80
N LEU A 94 -7.76 8.85 -14.64
CA LEU A 94 -8.89 9.21 -15.49
C LEU A 94 -8.49 9.38 -16.96
N ASP A 95 -7.36 10.01 -17.25
CA ASP A 95 -6.87 10.14 -18.63
C ASP A 95 -6.67 8.77 -19.28
N LEU A 96 -6.02 7.84 -18.59
CA LEU A 96 -5.79 6.49 -19.10
C LEU A 96 -7.11 5.74 -19.30
N LYS A 97 -8.05 5.89 -18.37
CA LYS A 97 -9.39 5.31 -18.50
C LYS A 97 -10.13 5.87 -19.71
N ASN A 98 -10.05 7.18 -19.95
CA ASN A 98 -10.62 7.85 -21.12
C ASN A 98 -9.95 7.41 -22.44
N GLU A 99 -8.67 7.05 -22.38
CA GLU A 99 -7.92 6.42 -23.49
C GLU A 99 -8.23 4.93 -23.69
N ASN A 100 -9.27 4.39 -23.05
CA ASN A 100 -9.64 2.97 -23.07
C ASN A 100 -8.58 2.02 -22.50
N LYS A 101 -7.62 2.51 -21.72
CA LYS A 101 -6.62 1.67 -21.02
C LYS A 101 -7.17 1.17 -19.67
N ASN A 102 -6.43 0.28 -19.04
CA ASN A 102 -6.77 -0.31 -17.74
C ASN A 102 -5.83 0.22 -16.64
N PRO A 103 -6.05 1.44 -16.12
CA PRO A 103 -5.25 1.97 -15.02
C PRO A 103 -5.59 1.28 -13.70
N ILE A 104 -4.56 0.93 -12.92
CA ILE A 104 -4.68 0.43 -11.55
C ILE A 104 -3.86 1.33 -10.65
N LEU A 105 -4.51 1.95 -9.68
CA LEU A 105 -3.83 2.78 -8.70
C LEU A 105 -3.13 1.93 -7.65
N VAL A 106 -1.87 2.22 -7.33
CA VAL A 106 -1.13 1.54 -6.26
C VAL A 106 -0.91 2.53 -5.13
N THR A 107 -1.59 2.33 -4.00
CA THR A 107 -1.53 3.22 -2.83
C THR A 107 -1.99 2.49 -1.57
N ASP A 108 -1.41 2.85 -0.44
CA ASP A 108 -1.88 2.43 0.89
C ASP A 108 -2.72 3.52 1.59
N ASP A 109 -2.91 4.69 0.98
CA ASP A 109 -3.71 5.78 1.54
C ASP A 109 -5.23 5.52 1.38
N TYR A 110 -5.97 5.58 2.48
CA TYR A 110 -7.40 5.29 2.49
C TYR A 110 -8.26 6.40 1.86
N SER A 111 -7.89 7.67 2.04
CA SER A 111 -8.59 8.80 1.41
C SER A 111 -8.46 8.73 -0.10
N LEU A 112 -7.27 8.43 -0.60
CA LEU A 112 -7.02 8.27 -2.04
C LEU A 112 -7.79 7.07 -2.62
N GLN A 113 -7.89 5.97 -1.89
CA GLN A 113 -8.71 4.80 -2.28
C GLN A 113 -10.20 5.12 -2.38
N ASN A 114 -10.75 5.92 -1.46
CA ASN A 114 -12.17 6.32 -1.49
C ASN A 114 -12.48 7.17 -2.73
N ALA A 115 -11.61 8.13 -3.04
CA ALA A 115 -11.75 8.97 -4.22
C ALA A 115 -11.63 8.15 -5.52
N ALA A 116 -10.64 7.24 -5.61
CA ALA A 116 -10.52 6.31 -6.72
C ALA A 116 -11.77 5.44 -6.90
N LYS A 117 -12.37 4.94 -5.80
CA LYS A 117 -13.60 4.15 -5.84
C LYS A 117 -14.78 4.94 -6.40
N THR A 118 -14.90 6.22 -6.03
CA THR A 118 -15.95 7.13 -6.55
C THR A 118 -15.80 7.36 -8.05
N LEU A 119 -14.57 7.43 -8.54
CA LEU A 119 -14.23 7.56 -9.97
C LEU A 119 -14.27 6.22 -10.74
N GLY A 120 -14.53 5.10 -10.05
CA GLY A 120 -14.50 3.75 -10.61
C GLY A 120 -13.13 3.37 -11.17
N ILE A 121 -12.06 3.77 -10.47
CA ILE A 121 -10.68 3.39 -10.76
C ILE A 121 -10.30 2.24 -9.83
N PRO A 122 -9.87 1.07 -10.35
CA PRO A 122 -9.41 -0.02 -9.50
C PRO A 122 -8.09 0.36 -8.81
N PHE A 123 -7.89 -0.12 -7.58
CA PHE A 123 -6.67 0.11 -6.83
C PHE A 123 -6.13 -1.18 -6.19
N LYS A 124 -4.83 -1.18 -5.89
CA LYS A 124 -4.10 -2.24 -5.18
C LYS A 124 -3.30 -1.60 -4.06
N THR A 125 -3.33 -2.22 -2.89
CA THR A 125 -2.47 -1.86 -1.76
C THR A 125 -1.08 -2.45 -1.96
N VAL A 126 -0.04 -1.81 -1.40
CA VAL A 126 1.35 -2.30 -1.45
C VAL A 126 1.60 -3.45 -0.49
N ILE A 127 0.59 -3.84 0.31
CA ILE A 127 0.60 -5.03 1.17
C ILE A 127 1.36 -6.14 0.44
N ARG A 128 2.60 -6.35 0.93
CA ARG A 128 3.44 -7.47 0.52
C ARG A 128 2.56 -8.72 0.62
N GLU A 129 2.83 -9.75 -0.15
CA GLU A 129 2.55 -11.10 0.36
C GLU A 129 3.42 -11.30 1.63
N GLY A 130 2.99 -10.71 2.73
CA GLY A 130 3.73 -10.49 3.96
C GLY A 130 3.10 -11.36 5.03
N VAL A 131 3.66 -12.56 5.15
CA VAL A 131 3.41 -13.58 6.17
C VAL A 131 1.92 -13.96 6.34
N LYS A 132 1.50 -15.00 5.61
CA LYS A 132 0.23 -15.75 5.86
C LYS A 132 0.15 -16.35 7.27
N GLN A 133 1.20 -16.28 8.09
CA GLN A 133 1.26 -16.92 9.40
C GLN A 133 0.80 -15.99 10.52
N ARG A 134 -0.41 -16.24 11.01
CA ARG A 134 -0.85 -15.73 12.32
C ARG A 134 -0.17 -16.55 13.42
N PHE A 135 0.63 -15.90 14.27
CA PHE A 135 1.25 -16.54 15.44
C PHE A 135 0.35 -16.39 16.67
N TYR A 136 -0.10 -17.52 17.23
CA TYR A 136 -0.78 -17.52 18.53
C TYR A 136 0.24 -17.64 19.65
N TRP A 137 0.36 -16.60 20.47
CA TRP A 137 1.24 -16.61 21.63
C TRP A 137 0.51 -17.19 22.84
N VAL A 138 1.12 -18.17 23.50
CA VAL A 138 0.62 -18.74 24.76
C VAL A 138 1.66 -18.54 25.85
N LYS A 139 1.20 -18.10 27.02
CA LYS A 139 2.00 -18.04 28.24
C LYS A 139 2.17 -19.46 28.78
N TYR A 140 3.37 -19.85 29.19
CA TYR A 140 3.63 -21.17 29.76
C TYR A 140 4.70 -21.10 30.85
N CYS A 141 4.60 -21.98 31.84
CA CYS A 141 5.65 -22.14 32.85
C CYS A 141 6.86 -22.87 32.26
N VAL A 142 8.07 -22.36 32.49
CA VAL A 142 9.30 -23.01 32.01
C VAL A 142 9.57 -24.36 32.68
N SER A 143 9.15 -24.50 33.95
CA SER A 143 9.42 -25.67 34.80
C SER A 143 8.40 -26.80 34.59
N CYS A 144 7.11 -26.54 34.80
CA CYS A 144 6.06 -27.57 34.70
C CYS A 144 5.30 -27.60 33.36
N LYS A 145 5.62 -26.68 32.44
CA LYS A 145 5.00 -26.55 31.11
C LYS A 145 3.49 -26.24 31.08
N LYS A 146 2.86 -25.93 32.23
CA LYS A 146 1.46 -25.46 32.28
C LYS A 146 1.28 -24.25 31.38
N GLN A 147 0.20 -24.23 30.61
CA GLN A 147 -0.19 -23.11 29.76
C GLN A 147 -1.18 -22.20 30.49
N TYR A 148 -1.06 -20.90 30.27
CA TYR A 148 -1.88 -19.86 30.88
C TYR A 148 -2.59 -19.03 29.80
N PRO A 149 -3.83 -18.59 30.08
CA PRO A 149 -4.53 -17.65 29.21
C PRO A 149 -3.80 -16.30 29.17
N SER A 150 -4.03 -15.53 28.10
CA SER A 150 -3.40 -14.22 27.92
C SER A 150 -3.69 -13.25 29.08
N ILE A 151 -4.84 -13.41 29.75
CA ILE A 151 -5.29 -12.56 30.86
C ILE A 151 -4.55 -12.83 32.18
N TYR A 152 -3.85 -13.95 32.30
CA TYR A 152 -3.09 -14.28 33.52
C TYR A 152 -1.95 -13.28 33.72
N SER A 153 -2.01 -12.47 34.77
CA SER A 153 -1.13 -11.33 34.99
C SER A 153 0.15 -11.68 35.74
N GLU A 154 0.17 -12.79 36.47
CA GLU A 154 1.31 -13.14 37.31
C GLU A 154 2.49 -13.67 36.48
N LYS A 155 3.70 -13.38 36.96
CA LYS A 155 4.96 -13.82 36.34
C LYS A 155 5.43 -15.19 36.84
N VAL A 156 4.81 -15.67 37.92
CA VAL A 156 5.19 -16.89 38.62
C VAL A 156 4.07 -17.93 38.46
N CYS A 157 4.46 -19.18 38.27
CA CYS A 157 3.54 -20.29 38.15
C CYS A 157 2.89 -20.63 39.49
N GLU A 158 1.56 -20.58 39.56
CA GLU A 158 0.77 -20.97 40.75
C GLU A 158 0.94 -22.43 41.18
N ILE A 159 1.38 -23.31 40.28
CA ILE A 159 1.57 -24.75 40.56
C ILE A 159 2.96 -25.07 41.14
N CYS A 160 4.03 -24.49 40.58
CA CYS A 160 5.40 -24.92 40.89
C CYS A 160 6.40 -23.79 41.16
N GLY A 161 5.94 -22.54 41.19
CA GLY A 161 6.81 -21.38 41.43
C GLY A 161 7.78 -21.04 40.29
N GLY A 162 7.76 -21.78 39.17
CA GLY A 162 8.63 -21.52 38.03
C GLY A 162 8.19 -20.30 37.20
N ASP A 163 9.14 -19.65 36.52
CA ASP A 163 8.87 -18.48 35.70
C ASP A 163 7.92 -18.77 34.53
N ILE A 164 7.04 -17.81 34.24
CA ILE A 164 6.15 -17.85 33.09
C ILE A 164 6.76 -17.06 31.93
N LYS A 165 6.92 -17.73 30.78
CA LYS A 165 7.38 -17.14 29.52
C LYS A 165 6.32 -17.28 28.44
N ARG A 166 6.48 -16.57 27.32
CA ARG A 166 5.61 -16.70 26.14
C ARG A 166 6.29 -17.58 25.09
N ARG A 167 5.51 -18.42 24.41
CA ARG A 167 5.93 -19.17 23.22
C ARG A 167 4.84 -19.17 22.16
N ILE A 168 5.21 -19.48 20.93
CA ILE A 168 4.27 -19.67 19.82
C ILE A 168 3.58 -21.04 20.00
N SER A 169 2.25 -21.06 20.00
CA SER A 169 1.41 -22.23 20.29
C SER A 169 1.05 -23.04 19.03
N LYS A 170 0.67 -22.37 17.93
CA LYS A 170 0.46 -22.98 16.62
C LYS A 170 0.75 -21.98 15.50
N LYS A 171 1.32 -22.47 14.39
CA LYS A 171 1.25 -21.82 13.08
C LYS A 171 -0.11 -22.16 12.49
N VAL A 172 -0.89 -21.15 12.09
CA VAL A 172 -2.08 -21.37 11.26
C VAL A 172 -1.63 -21.21 9.81
N ASN A 173 -1.84 -22.25 9.00
CA ASN A 173 -1.68 -22.19 7.54
C ASN A 173 -2.85 -21.41 6.93
#